data_AF-A0A2N6D5V6-F1
#
_entry.id   AF-A0A2N6D5V6-F1
#
_cell.length_a   1.000
_cell.length_b   1.000
_cell.length_c   1.000
_cell.angle_alpha   90.00
_cell.angle_beta   90.00
_cell.angle_gamma   90.00
#
_symmetry.space_group_name_H-M   'P 1'
#
loop_
_entity.id
_entity.type
_entity.pdbx_description
1 polymer ?
#
loop_
_entity_poly.entity_id
_entity_poly.type
_entity_poly.pdbx_seq_one_letter_code
_entity_poly.pdbx_strand_id
1 'polypeptide(L)'
;MSKQRKETLIDELLVFMNDEIESTGHTIGTVRFDFSEQGEDTIKFAGDAGLEYDELMLILNTCKSRKYIIQKIIGAGQYGQLELSEEGQGRAISVEAAKIAPPRKESSEFHIGELNASGSIQIGNNNTQNIENFFTTIVERIDQSDATDEEKKEAKNRLKSFLEHPLTNTALGLTPSVIKGLFGVE
;
A
#
# COMPACT_ATOMS: atom_id res chain seq x y z
N MET A 1 15.32 -13.04 -19.86
CA MET A 1 14.95 -13.40 -18.47
C MET A 1 13.50 -13.88 -18.36
N SER A 2 13.25 -14.98 -17.62
CA SER A 2 11.89 -15.53 -17.42
C SER A 2 11.07 -14.65 -16.45
N LYS A 3 9.73 -14.74 -16.51
CA LYS A 3 8.85 -14.00 -15.60
C LYS A 3 9.13 -14.33 -14.13
N GLN A 4 9.31 -15.62 -13.83
CA GLN A 4 9.61 -16.08 -12.47
C GLN A 4 10.93 -15.51 -11.96
N ARG A 5 12.01 -15.62 -12.74
CA ARG A 5 13.32 -15.08 -12.35
C ARG A 5 13.25 -13.56 -12.14
N LYS A 6 12.50 -12.85 -13.00
CA LYS A 6 12.31 -11.41 -12.86
C LYS A 6 11.63 -11.03 -11.54
N GLU A 7 10.55 -11.73 -11.16
CA GLU A 7 9.88 -11.45 -9.88
C GLU A 7 10.78 -11.78 -8.69
N THR A 8 11.53 -12.89 -8.74
CA THR A 8 12.51 -13.23 -7.70
C THR A 8 13.58 -12.16 -7.55
N LEU A 9 14.14 -11.65 -8.65
CA LEU A 9 15.14 -10.58 -8.62
C LEU A 9 14.58 -9.24 -8.13
N ILE A 10 13.30 -8.95 -8.41
CA ILE A 10 12.61 -7.79 -7.82
C ILE A 10 12.56 -7.95 -6.31
N ASP A 11 12.14 -9.12 -5.82
CA ASP A 11 12.04 -9.39 -4.39
C ASP A 11 13.42 -9.30 -3.72
N GLU A 12 14.45 -9.89 -4.32
CA GLU A 12 15.84 -9.81 -3.84
C GLU A 12 16.36 -8.36 -3.78
N LEU A 13 16.10 -7.54 -4.81
CA LEU A 13 16.50 -6.13 -4.82
C LEU A 13 15.83 -5.32 -3.70
N LEU A 14 14.53 -5.52 -3.50
CA LEU A 14 13.78 -4.78 -2.48
C LEU A 14 14.22 -5.19 -1.07
N VAL A 15 14.49 -6.47 -0.86
CA VAL A 15 15.08 -6.98 0.40
C VAL A 15 16.47 -6.38 0.62
N PHE A 16 17.34 -6.39 -0.40
CA PHE A 16 18.67 -5.77 -0.32
C PHE A 16 18.60 -4.30 0.14
N MET A 17 17.72 -3.50 -0.48
CA MET A 17 17.56 -2.10 -0.09
C MET A 17 16.98 -1.94 1.33
N ASN A 18 16.02 -2.80 1.72
CA ASN A 18 15.43 -2.73 3.05
C ASN A 18 16.43 -3.11 4.15
N ASP A 19 17.22 -4.17 3.92
CA ASP A 19 18.23 -4.63 4.88
C ASP A 19 19.29 -3.56 5.14
N GLU A 20 19.69 -2.80 4.11
CA GLU A 20 20.61 -1.68 4.28
C GLU A 20 20.01 -0.55 5.13
N ILE A 21 18.73 -0.23 4.93
CA ILE A 21 18.02 0.77 5.74
C ILE A 21 17.93 0.31 7.20
N GLU A 22 17.53 -0.94 7.44
CA GLU A 22 17.34 -1.49 8.77
C GLU A 22 18.67 -1.69 9.52
N SER A 23 19.70 -2.19 8.84
CA SER A 23 21.02 -2.41 9.44
C SER A 23 21.71 -1.11 9.88
N THR A 24 21.37 0.00 9.25
CA THR A 24 21.89 1.32 9.59
C THR A 24 20.96 2.13 10.50
N GLY A 25 19.78 1.60 10.85
CA GLY A 25 18.80 2.24 11.73
C GLY A 25 18.12 3.47 11.15
N HIS A 26 18.12 3.62 9.82
CA HIS A 26 17.50 4.75 9.14
C HIS A 26 16.01 4.51 8.86
N THR A 27 15.29 5.58 8.55
CA THR A 27 13.93 5.50 8.04
C THR A 27 13.92 5.56 6.52
N ILE A 28 12.89 5.01 5.88
CA ILE A 28 12.70 5.11 4.43
C ILE A 28 12.75 6.57 3.94
N GLY A 29 13.24 6.77 2.72
CA GLY A 29 13.42 8.10 2.11
C GLY A 29 14.61 8.91 2.64
N THR A 30 15.38 8.39 3.61
CA THR A 30 16.62 9.02 4.09
C THR A 30 17.89 8.37 3.53
N VAL A 31 17.80 7.09 3.17
CA VAL A 31 18.87 6.34 2.50
C VAL A 31 18.71 6.45 1.00
N ARG A 32 19.84 6.64 0.30
CA ARG A 32 19.89 6.77 -1.15
C ARG A 32 20.85 5.75 -1.71
N PHE A 33 20.40 5.09 -2.77
CA PHE A 33 21.12 4.04 -3.45
C PHE A 33 21.63 4.53 -4.80
N ASP A 34 22.86 4.18 -5.13
CA ASP A 34 23.50 4.44 -6.40
C ASP A 34 23.58 3.16 -7.24
N PHE A 35 22.56 2.98 -8.08
CA PHE A 35 22.50 1.91 -9.07
C PHE A 35 22.88 2.40 -10.48
N SER A 36 23.71 3.44 -10.59
CA SER A 36 24.34 3.78 -11.86
C SER A 36 25.30 2.67 -12.32
N GLU A 37 25.75 2.70 -13.57
CA GLU A 37 26.56 1.62 -14.19
C GLU A 37 27.82 1.26 -13.40
N GLN A 38 28.41 2.22 -12.70
CA GLN A 38 29.57 2.03 -11.82
C GLN A 38 29.25 2.36 -10.37
N GLY A 39 27.96 2.46 -10.03
CA GLY A 39 27.48 2.74 -8.68
C GLY A 39 27.81 1.61 -7.72
N GLU A 40 28.06 1.97 -6.46
CA GLU A 40 28.44 1.01 -5.42
C GLU A 40 27.37 -0.08 -5.24
N ASP A 41 26.09 0.28 -5.30
CA ASP A 41 24.99 -0.65 -5.08
C ASP A 41 24.73 -1.55 -6.31
N THR A 42 25.05 -1.06 -7.51
CA THR A 42 25.14 -1.92 -8.70
C THR A 42 26.18 -3.00 -8.49
N ILE A 43 27.38 -2.64 -8.03
CA ILE A 43 28.48 -3.60 -7.84
C ILE A 43 28.09 -4.64 -6.78
N LYS A 44 27.52 -4.22 -5.64
CA LYS A 44 27.08 -5.12 -4.58
C LYS A 44 25.97 -6.06 -5.06
N PHE A 45 24.86 -5.50 -5.52
CA PHE A 45 23.68 -6.28 -5.84
C PHE A 45 23.84 -7.12 -7.12
N ALA A 46 24.29 -6.50 -8.22
CA ALA A 46 24.41 -7.22 -9.49
C ALA A 46 25.53 -8.27 -9.45
N GLY A 47 26.62 -7.99 -8.73
CA GLY A 47 27.69 -8.95 -8.48
C GLY A 47 27.18 -10.21 -7.77
N ASP A 48 26.44 -10.04 -6.68
CA ASP A 48 25.89 -11.15 -5.91
C ASP A 48 24.77 -11.90 -6.66
N ALA A 49 23.94 -11.18 -7.42
CA ALA A 49 22.84 -11.74 -8.19
C ALA A 49 23.27 -12.36 -9.54
N GLY A 50 24.54 -12.17 -9.95
CA GLY A 50 25.08 -12.62 -11.23
C GLY A 50 24.38 -11.97 -12.43
N LEU A 51 24.13 -10.66 -12.35
CA LEU A 51 23.43 -9.90 -13.38
C LEU A 51 24.38 -9.02 -14.20
N GLU A 52 24.15 -8.99 -15.51
CA GLU A 52 24.68 -7.92 -16.35
C GLU A 52 23.90 -6.61 -16.10
N TYR A 53 24.52 -5.46 -16.37
CA TYR A 53 23.90 -4.16 -16.09
C TYR A 53 22.56 -3.96 -16.84
N ASP A 54 22.46 -4.43 -18.09
CA ASP A 54 21.20 -4.38 -18.87
C ASP A 54 20.06 -5.16 -18.20
N GLU A 55 20.38 -6.27 -17.52
CA GLU A 55 19.39 -7.06 -16.79
C GLU A 55 18.95 -6.35 -15.51
N LEU A 56 19.91 -5.73 -14.78
CA LEU A 56 19.60 -4.88 -13.64
C LEU A 56 18.71 -3.70 -14.04
N MET A 57 19.00 -3.04 -15.17
CA MET A 57 18.17 -1.95 -15.69
C MET A 57 16.72 -2.38 -15.92
N LEU A 58 16.49 -3.60 -16.42
CA LEU A 58 15.15 -4.15 -16.60
C LEU A 58 14.43 -4.34 -15.25
N ILE A 59 15.14 -4.78 -14.21
CA ILE A 59 14.60 -4.88 -12.84
C ILE A 59 14.27 -3.49 -12.29
N LEU A 60 15.22 -2.55 -12.33
CA LEU A 60 15.05 -1.17 -11.83
C LEU A 60 13.90 -0.45 -12.53
N ASN A 61 13.78 -0.58 -13.85
CA ASN A 61 12.66 -0.02 -14.60
C ASN A 61 11.32 -0.63 -14.16
N THR A 62 11.29 -1.94 -13.89
CA THR A 62 10.08 -2.59 -13.39
C THR A 62 9.73 -2.10 -11.99
N CYS A 63 10.69 -2.00 -11.08
CA CYS A 63 10.49 -1.48 -9.73
C CYS A 63 10.01 -0.03 -9.75
N LYS A 64 10.62 0.82 -10.59
CA LYS A 64 10.21 2.22 -10.76
C LYS A 64 8.79 2.33 -11.32
N SER A 65 8.45 1.54 -12.35
CA SER A 65 7.11 1.51 -12.93
C SER A 65 6.05 1.03 -11.93
N ARG A 66 6.42 0.17 -10.97
CA ARG A 66 5.55 -0.33 -9.90
C ARG A 66 5.56 0.54 -8.65
N LYS A 67 6.29 1.65 -8.66
CA LYS A 67 6.46 2.58 -7.53
C LYS A 67 7.12 1.96 -6.31
N TYR A 68 7.90 0.89 -6.46
CA TYR A 68 8.68 0.31 -5.37
C TYR A 68 9.95 1.12 -5.05
N ILE A 69 10.46 1.83 -6.06
CA ILE A 69 11.59 2.73 -5.92
C ILE A 69 11.26 4.07 -6.57
N ILE A 70 11.85 5.13 -6.06
CA ILE A 70 11.64 6.50 -6.52
C ILE A 70 12.96 7.22 -6.70
N GLN A 71 12.98 8.22 -7.59
CA GLN A 71 14.11 9.11 -7.80
C GLN A 71 13.62 10.54 -7.70
N LYS A 72 13.95 11.23 -6.60
CA LYS A 72 13.47 12.60 -6.35
C LYS A 72 14.43 13.67 -6.87
N ILE A 73 15.72 13.36 -6.93
CA ILE A 73 16.76 14.33 -7.27
C ILE A 73 16.87 14.44 -8.80
N ILE A 74 16.56 15.63 -9.31
CA ILE A 74 16.76 15.96 -10.72
C ILE A 74 18.27 16.08 -10.98
N GLY A 75 18.75 15.46 -12.07
CA GLY A 75 20.16 15.52 -12.46
C GLY A 75 21.08 14.51 -11.76
N ALA A 76 20.54 13.59 -10.95
CA ALA A 76 21.31 12.52 -10.29
C ALA A 76 21.81 11.40 -11.25
N GLY A 77 21.66 11.59 -12.56
CA GLY A 77 21.98 10.55 -13.55
C GLY A 77 20.94 9.41 -13.57
N GLN A 78 21.18 8.44 -14.43
CA GLN A 78 20.29 7.29 -14.55
C GLN A 78 20.50 6.35 -13.35
N TYR A 79 19.43 6.05 -12.61
CA TYR A 79 19.44 5.19 -11.42
C TYR A 79 20.37 5.64 -10.27
N GLY A 80 20.85 6.88 -10.30
CA GLY A 80 21.55 7.48 -9.17
C GLY A 80 20.58 8.07 -8.15
N GLN A 81 20.93 7.96 -6.87
CA GLN A 81 20.17 8.53 -5.74
C GLN A 81 18.71 8.03 -5.70
N LEU A 82 18.54 6.72 -5.88
CA LEU A 82 17.24 6.06 -5.73
C LEU A 82 16.88 5.89 -4.26
N GLU A 83 15.60 5.95 -3.94
CA GLU A 83 15.07 5.70 -2.60
C GLU A 83 14.06 4.55 -2.67
N LEU A 84 14.02 3.72 -1.63
CA LEU A 84 12.96 2.73 -1.43
C LEU A 84 11.67 3.45 -1.01
N SER A 85 10.52 3.08 -1.59
CA SER A 85 9.21 3.60 -1.20
C SER A 85 8.57 2.75 -0.09
N GLU A 86 7.46 3.23 0.48
CA GLU A 86 6.62 2.45 1.40
C GLU A 86 6.11 1.16 0.74
N GLU A 87 5.67 1.21 -0.52
CA GLU A 87 5.21 0.02 -1.23
C GLU A 87 6.36 -0.98 -1.50
N GLY A 88 7.56 -0.47 -1.76
CA GLY A 88 8.77 -1.29 -1.92
C GLY A 88 9.14 -1.97 -0.61
N GLN A 89 9.14 -1.22 0.49
CA GLN A 89 9.42 -1.73 1.83
C GLN A 89 8.40 -2.77 2.28
N GLY A 90 7.11 -2.50 2.11
CA GLY A 90 6.05 -3.44 2.47
C GLY A 90 6.17 -4.77 1.72
N ARG A 91 6.60 -4.74 0.45
CA ARG A 91 6.88 -5.96 -0.32
C ARG A 91 8.11 -6.70 0.22
N ALA A 92 9.21 -6.01 0.53
CA ALA A 92 10.41 -6.63 1.11
C ALA A 92 10.09 -7.36 2.43
N ILE A 93 9.37 -6.69 3.33
CA ILE A 93 8.94 -7.27 4.61
C ILE A 93 8.05 -8.49 4.39
N SER A 94 7.11 -8.45 3.44
CA SER A 94 6.24 -9.58 3.11
C SER A 94 7.02 -10.79 2.61
N VAL A 95 8.05 -10.57 1.78
CA VAL A 95 8.94 -11.63 1.28
C VAL A 95 9.71 -12.28 2.42
N GLU A 96 10.31 -11.49 3.32
CA GLU A 96 11.03 -12.04 4.49
C GLU A 96 10.10 -12.77 5.45
N ALA A 97 8.92 -12.21 5.72
CA ALA A 97 7.91 -12.86 6.56
C ALA A 97 7.47 -14.22 5.98
N ALA A 98 7.37 -14.35 4.65
CA ALA A 98 7.03 -15.61 4.00
C ALA A 98 8.11 -16.69 4.17
N LYS A 99 9.39 -16.32 4.34
CA LYS A 99 10.49 -17.28 4.56
C LYS A 99 10.46 -17.89 5.97
N ILE A 100 10.02 -17.13 6.96
CA ILE A 100 9.92 -17.56 8.36
C ILE A 100 8.54 -18.09 8.75
N ALA A 101 7.54 -17.91 7.87
CA ALA A 101 6.20 -18.40 8.11
C ALA A 101 6.25 -19.94 8.27
N PRO A 102 5.60 -20.49 9.33
CA PRO A 102 5.50 -21.94 9.46
C PRO A 102 4.84 -22.49 8.19
N PRO A 103 5.23 -23.71 7.75
CA PRO A 103 4.56 -24.36 6.62
C PRO A 103 3.08 -24.30 6.91
N ARG A 104 2.33 -23.71 5.98
CA ARG A 104 0.87 -23.54 6.10
C ARG A 104 0.33 -24.91 6.45
N LYS A 105 -0.04 -25.14 7.72
CA LYS A 105 -0.91 -26.26 8.06
C LYS A 105 -2.05 -26.12 7.09
N GLU A 106 -2.37 -27.15 6.32
CA GLU A 106 -3.59 -27.20 5.53
C GLU A 106 -4.74 -26.91 6.49
N SER A 107 -5.05 -25.63 6.67
CA SER A 107 -6.31 -25.20 7.23
C SER A 107 -7.30 -25.79 6.25
N SER A 108 -8.10 -26.73 6.74
CA SER A 108 -9.29 -27.26 6.05
C SER A 108 -9.75 -26.25 5.04
N GLU A 109 -9.63 -26.61 3.77
CA GLU A 109 -10.00 -25.80 2.61
C GLU A 109 -11.24 -25.00 2.95
N PHE A 110 -11.07 -23.69 3.19
CA PHE A 110 -12.20 -22.85 3.55
C PHE A 110 -12.97 -22.63 2.25
N HIS A 111 -13.84 -23.59 1.92
CA HIS A 111 -14.81 -23.47 0.87
C HIS A 111 -15.76 -22.34 1.27
N ILE A 112 -15.40 -21.12 0.91
CA ILE A 112 -16.42 -20.08 0.69
C ILE A 112 -17.13 -20.56 -0.57
N GLY A 113 -18.36 -21.06 -0.44
CA GLY A 113 -19.16 -21.51 -1.57
C GLY A 113 -19.21 -20.45 -2.67
N GLU A 114 -19.56 -20.86 -3.90
CA GLU A 114 -19.66 -20.00 -5.09
C GLU A 114 -20.08 -18.56 -4.74
N LEU A 115 -19.11 -17.64 -4.76
CA LEU A 115 -19.33 -16.21 -4.60
C LEU A 115 -19.94 -15.67 -5.89
N ASN A 116 -21.26 -15.80 -6.01
CA ASN A 116 -22.05 -15.06 -6.98
C ASN A 116 -22.18 -13.61 -6.50
N ALA A 117 -21.09 -12.84 -6.57
CA ALA A 117 -21.10 -11.42 -6.25
C ALA A 117 -21.46 -10.62 -7.52
N SER A 118 -22.67 -10.06 -7.55
CA SER A 118 -23.09 -9.09 -8.57
C SER A 118 -22.57 -7.67 -8.27
N GLY A 119 -21.39 -7.54 -7.67
CA GLY A 119 -20.82 -6.28 -7.19
C GLY A 119 -19.32 -6.37 -6.91
N SER A 120 -18.66 -5.21 -6.83
CA SER A 120 -17.21 -5.10 -6.64
C SER A 120 -16.75 -5.66 -5.30
N ILE A 121 -16.00 -6.77 -5.35
CA ILE A 121 -15.36 -7.40 -4.19
C ILE A 121 -14.16 -6.54 -3.76
N GLN A 122 -14.12 -6.13 -2.50
CA GLN A 122 -12.99 -5.41 -1.90
C GLN A 122 -12.22 -6.35 -0.97
N ILE A 123 -10.91 -6.49 -1.18
CA ILE A 123 -10.02 -7.32 -0.36
C ILE A 123 -9.23 -6.41 0.59
N GLY A 124 -9.49 -6.53 1.90
CA GLY A 124 -8.86 -5.74 2.97
C GLY A 124 -9.76 -4.63 3.56
N ASN A 125 -9.59 -4.32 4.85
CA ASN A 125 -10.38 -3.31 5.59
C ASN A 125 -9.90 -1.86 5.39
N ASN A 126 -8.75 -1.64 4.72
CA ASN A 126 -8.11 -0.33 4.68
C ASN A 126 -8.97 0.73 3.98
N ASN A 127 -9.64 0.40 2.86
CA ASN A 127 -10.50 1.40 2.19
C ASN A 127 -11.76 1.71 3.02
N THR A 128 -12.36 0.72 3.67
CA THR A 128 -13.54 0.92 4.52
C THR A 128 -13.18 1.80 5.73
N GLN A 129 -12.02 1.55 6.37
CA GLN A 129 -11.51 2.39 7.46
C GLN A 129 -11.20 3.83 7.01
N ASN A 130 -10.63 4.03 5.82
CA ASN A 130 -10.39 5.38 5.30
C ASN A 130 -11.69 6.14 5.02
N ILE A 131 -12.71 5.46 4.49
CA ILE A 131 -14.03 6.07 4.24
C ILE A 131 -14.74 6.38 5.58
N GLU A 132 -14.65 5.48 6.56
CA GLU A 132 -15.13 5.69 7.93
C GLU A 132 -14.51 6.93 8.59
N ASN A 133 -13.18 7.03 8.55
CA ASN A 133 -12.44 8.17 9.09
C ASN A 133 -12.84 9.48 8.41
N PHE A 134 -13.04 9.45 7.09
CA PHE A 134 -13.46 10.62 6.33
C PHE A 134 -14.85 11.11 6.74
N PHE A 135 -15.84 10.22 6.86
CA PHE A 135 -17.18 10.60 7.30
C PHE A 135 -17.23 11.01 8.77
N THR A 136 -16.42 10.39 9.64
CA THR A 136 -16.26 10.83 11.04
C THR A 136 -15.77 12.27 11.08
N THR A 137 -14.73 12.60 10.30
CA THR A 137 -14.20 13.96 10.19
C THR A 137 -15.25 14.96 9.68
N ILE A 138 -16.11 14.57 8.73
CA ILE A 138 -17.21 15.43 8.26
C ILE A 138 -18.19 15.74 9.39
N VAL A 139 -18.60 14.73 10.15
CA VAL A 139 -19.54 14.90 11.28
C VAL A 139 -18.96 15.82 12.33
N GLU A 140 -17.69 15.61 12.73
CA GLU A 140 -16.99 16.46 13.68
C GLU A 140 -16.90 17.92 13.21
N ARG A 141 -16.63 18.15 11.92
CA ARG A 141 -16.58 19.50 11.35
C ARG A 141 -17.94 20.18 11.31
N ILE A 142 -19.03 19.43 11.09
CA ILE A 142 -20.39 19.98 11.21
C ILE A 142 -20.63 20.41 12.66
N ASP A 143 -20.27 19.58 13.62
CA ASP A 143 -20.46 19.88 15.04
C ASP A 143 -19.63 21.09 15.50
N GLN A 144 -18.40 21.23 15.01
CA GLN A 144 -17.49 22.35 15.30
C GLN A 144 -17.79 23.64 14.53
N SER A 145 -18.70 23.63 13.56
CA SER A 145 -19.02 24.81 12.76
C SER A 145 -19.72 25.90 13.60
N ASP A 146 -19.63 27.16 13.15
CA ASP A 146 -20.32 28.31 13.76
C ASP A 146 -21.83 28.38 13.39
N ALA A 147 -22.39 27.33 12.78
CA ALA A 147 -23.79 27.26 12.38
C ALA A 147 -24.73 27.06 13.59
N THR A 148 -26.02 27.34 13.38
CA THR A 148 -27.06 27.08 14.40
C THR A 148 -27.24 25.57 14.63
N ASP A 149 -27.79 25.20 15.80
CA ASP A 149 -28.06 23.80 16.13
C ASP A 149 -29.02 23.14 15.13
N GLU A 150 -30.00 23.90 14.63
CA GLU A 150 -30.94 23.48 13.60
C GLU A 150 -30.22 23.16 12.28
N GLU A 151 -29.31 24.02 11.82
CA GLU A 151 -28.54 23.81 10.59
C GLU A 151 -27.61 22.62 10.70
N LYS A 152 -26.94 22.45 11.85
CA LYS A 152 -26.09 21.28 12.13
C LYS A 152 -26.90 19.98 12.11
N LYS A 153 -28.09 19.98 12.72
CA LYS A 153 -29.00 18.84 12.73
C LYS A 153 -29.49 18.51 11.32
N GLU A 154 -29.85 19.51 10.53
CA GLU A 154 -30.26 19.31 9.15
C GLU A 154 -29.14 18.69 8.31
N ALA A 155 -27.91 19.21 8.40
CA ALA A 155 -26.76 18.71 7.67
C ALA A 155 -26.46 17.25 8.01
N LYS A 156 -26.44 16.89 9.31
CA LYS A 156 -26.23 15.51 9.75
C LYS A 156 -27.33 14.56 9.27
N ASN A 157 -28.59 14.99 9.27
CA ASN A 157 -29.71 14.19 8.76
C ASN A 157 -29.61 13.94 7.25
N ARG A 158 -29.21 14.94 6.47
CA ARG A 158 -28.97 14.78 5.03
C ARG A 158 -27.82 13.80 4.76
N LEU A 159 -26.73 13.91 5.51
CA LEU A 159 -25.60 12.99 5.40
C LEU A 159 -25.99 11.55 5.80
N LYS A 160 -26.71 11.39 6.91
CA LYS A 160 -27.25 10.09 7.34
C LYS A 160 -28.12 9.48 6.25
N SER A 161 -29.04 10.25 5.68
CA SER A 161 -29.94 9.79 4.62
C SER A 161 -29.18 9.35 3.36
N PHE A 162 -28.11 10.08 3.00
CA PHE A 162 -27.22 9.70 1.90
C PHE A 162 -26.48 8.38 2.20
N LEU A 163 -26.00 8.17 3.42
CA LEU A 163 -25.27 6.96 3.79
C LEU A 163 -26.18 5.74 3.95
N GLU A 164 -27.43 5.93 4.38
CA GLU A 164 -28.42 4.86 4.54
C GLU A 164 -29.06 4.43 3.21
N HIS A 165 -28.98 5.25 2.16
CA HIS A 165 -29.62 4.93 0.89
C HIS A 165 -28.94 3.69 0.23
N PRO A 166 -29.69 2.67 -0.22
CA PRO A 166 -29.11 1.40 -0.66
C PRO A 166 -28.07 1.52 -1.79
N LEU A 167 -28.31 2.40 -2.77
CA LEU A 167 -27.40 2.57 -3.91
C LEU A 167 -26.06 3.20 -3.52
N THR A 168 -26.09 4.18 -2.63
CA THR A 168 -24.89 4.90 -2.17
C THR A 168 -24.13 4.07 -1.14
N ASN A 169 -24.84 3.41 -0.23
CA ASN A 169 -24.24 2.48 0.71
C ASN A 169 -23.48 1.34 0.00
N THR A 170 -24.10 0.74 -1.03
CA THR A 170 -23.48 -0.32 -1.84
C THR A 170 -22.23 0.20 -2.57
N ALA A 171 -22.26 1.42 -3.09
CA ALA A 171 -21.12 2.02 -3.77
C ALA A 171 -19.95 2.33 -2.81
N LEU A 172 -20.26 2.70 -1.56
CA LEU A 172 -19.25 3.04 -0.54
C LEU A 172 -18.74 1.82 0.23
N GLY A 173 -19.47 0.69 0.20
CA GLY A 173 -19.10 -0.53 0.93
C GLY A 173 -19.18 -0.36 2.45
N LEU A 174 -20.05 0.53 2.95
CA LEU A 174 -20.20 0.76 4.38
C LEU A 174 -21.11 -0.30 5.00
N THR A 175 -20.83 -0.67 6.26
CA THR A 175 -21.70 -1.59 7.00
C THR A 175 -22.75 -0.82 7.78
N PRO A 176 -23.93 -1.40 8.06
CA PRO A 176 -24.93 -0.77 8.93
C PRO A 176 -24.39 -0.40 10.32
N SER A 177 -23.45 -1.17 10.85
CA SER A 177 -22.81 -0.91 12.15
C SER A 177 -22.00 0.39 12.15
N VAL A 178 -21.35 0.68 11.02
CA VAL A 178 -20.53 1.87 10.81
C VAL A 178 -21.40 3.11 10.72
N ILE A 179 -22.48 3.05 9.93
CA ILE A 179 -23.44 4.15 9.82
C ILE A 179 -24.03 4.48 11.20
N LYS A 180 -24.37 3.45 11.99
CA LYS A 180 -24.81 3.64 13.38
C LYS A 180 -23.73 4.28 14.27
N GLY A 181 -22.48 3.87 14.13
CA GLY A 181 -21.35 4.45 14.88
C GLY A 181 -21.15 5.94 14.61
N LEU A 182 -21.38 6.40 13.38
CA LEU A 182 -21.20 7.81 12.98
C LEU A 182 -22.23 8.77 13.57
N PHE A 183 -23.47 8.32 13.78
CA PHE A 183 -24.57 9.18 14.21
C PHE A 183 -25.09 8.89 15.62
N GLY A 184 -24.50 7.90 16.31
CA GLY A 184 -24.94 7.47 17.64
C GLY A 184 -26.20 6.59 17.60
N VAL A 185 -26.34 5.78 18.64
CA VAL A 185 -27.48 4.87 18.87
C VAL A 185 -28.71 5.69 19.28
N GLU A 186 -29.88 5.39 18.71
CA GLU A 186 -31.14 5.49 19.46
C GLU A 186 -31.27 4.27 20.38
#